data_AF-A0A7E5V9F9-F1
#
_entry.id   AF-A0A7E5V9F9-F1
#
_cell.length_a   1.000
_cell.length_b   1.000
_cell.length_c   1.000
_cell.angle_alpha   90.00
_cell.angle_beta   90.00
_cell.angle_gamma   90.00
#
_symmetry.space_group_name_H-M   'P 1'
#
loop_
_entity.id
_entity.type
_entity.pdbx_description
1 polymer ?
#
loop_
_entity_poly.entity_id
_entity_poly.type
_entity_poly.pdbx_seq_one_letter_code
_entity_poly.pdbx_strand_id
1 'polypeptide(L)'
;MRFVGVVLVFAAVAMASASDSQGKRHYEVSDAHNLFEEFIKTHNRQYKDDADRDVHFKAFVANLEKINKLNEQNPSATYGINKFADFTEEDRKQMFGLNRAKQ
;
A
#
# COMPACT_ATOMS: atom_id res chain seq x y z
N MET A 1 -19.50 -45.29 -32.69
CA MET A 1 -19.00 -43.90 -32.79
C MET A 1 -18.69 -43.41 -31.38
N ARG A 2 -17.54 -42.77 -31.19
CA ARG A 2 -16.83 -42.58 -29.91
C ARG A 2 -17.26 -41.28 -29.20
N PHE A 3 -17.68 -41.44 -27.94
CA PHE A 3 -17.50 -40.61 -26.72
C PHE A 3 -17.81 -39.10 -26.67
N VAL A 4 -18.82 -38.82 -25.83
CA VAL A 4 -19.08 -37.70 -24.88
C VAL A 4 -17.88 -36.83 -24.47
N GLY A 5 -18.14 -35.53 -24.25
CA GLY A 5 -17.34 -34.73 -23.31
C GLY A 5 -17.61 -33.21 -23.33
N VAL A 6 -18.64 -32.74 -22.63
CA VAL A 6 -18.80 -31.32 -22.25
C VAL A 6 -17.77 -31.01 -21.17
N VAL A 7 -16.94 -29.97 -21.37
CA VAL A 7 -16.05 -29.46 -20.32
C VAL A 7 -16.47 -28.05 -19.95
N LEU A 8 -17.26 -27.96 -18.88
CA LEU A 8 -17.47 -26.74 -18.10
C LEU A 8 -16.19 -26.47 -17.31
N VAL A 9 -15.43 -25.44 -17.70
CA VAL A 9 -14.30 -24.97 -16.90
C VAL A 9 -14.84 -24.02 -15.83
N PHE A 10 -15.13 -24.57 -14.65
CA PHE A 10 -15.25 -23.79 -13.42
C PHE A 10 -13.84 -23.36 -13.00
N ALA A 11 -13.44 -22.14 -13.37
CA ALA A 11 -12.26 -21.52 -12.77
C ALA A 11 -12.65 -21.00 -11.38
N ALA A 12 -12.37 -21.81 -10.35
CA ALA A 12 -12.44 -21.41 -8.96
C ALA A 12 -11.33 -20.36 -8.69
N VAL A 13 -11.71 -19.10 -8.46
CA VAL A 13 -10.78 -18.11 -7.91
C VAL A 13 -10.96 -18.12 -6.40
N ALA A 14 -9.88 -18.49 -5.72
CA ALA A 14 -9.80 -18.66 -4.27
C ALA A 14 -10.29 -17.42 -3.52
N MET A 15 -11.17 -17.63 -2.54
CA MET A 15 -11.43 -16.64 -1.50
C MET A 15 -10.15 -16.48 -0.69
N ALA A 16 -9.37 -15.43 -0.95
CA ALA A 16 -8.30 -15.02 -0.06
C ALA A 16 -8.94 -14.55 1.25
N SER A 17 -9.00 -15.43 2.24
CA SER A 17 -9.34 -15.06 3.61
C SER A 17 -8.17 -14.25 4.17
N ALA A 18 -8.16 -12.94 3.93
CA ALA A 18 -7.33 -12.03 4.71
C ALA A 18 -7.96 -11.91 6.10
N SER A 19 -7.73 -12.91 6.94
CA SER A 19 -8.00 -12.82 8.37
C SER A 19 -6.90 -11.96 8.98
N ASP A 20 -7.04 -10.64 8.87
CA ASP A 20 -6.09 -9.69 9.44
C ASP A 20 -6.48 -9.38 10.89
N SER A 21 -6.50 -10.41 11.73
CA SER A 21 -6.43 -10.25 13.17
C SER A 21 -4.94 -10.18 13.57
N GLN A 22 -4.25 -9.13 13.14
CA GLN A 22 -2.82 -8.97 13.37
C GLN A 22 -2.59 -7.73 14.22
N GLY A 23 -1.77 -7.87 15.26
CA GLY A 23 -1.28 -6.73 16.05
C GLY A 23 -0.58 -5.68 15.17
N LYS A 24 -0.16 -4.58 15.77
CA LYS A 24 0.54 -3.52 15.04
C LYS A 24 1.73 -4.09 14.28
N ARG A 25 1.71 -3.91 12.96
CA ARG A 25 2.78 -4.39 12.08
C ARG A 25 4.03 -3.53 12.27
N HIS A 26 5.18 -4.19 12.35
CA HIS A 26 6.49 -3.57 12.23
C HIS A 26 7.07 -3.95 10.87
N TYR A 27 7.43 -2.94 10.07
CA TYR A 27 7.98 -3.13 8.74
C TYR A 27 9.50 -3.12 8.78
N GLU A 28 10.13 -4.12 8.16
CA GLU A 28 11.58 -4.13 8.01
C GLU A 28 11.98 -3.21 6.85
N VAL A 29 12.73 -2.13 7.14
CA VAL A 29 13.14 -1.15 6.11
C VAL A 29 14.05 -1.79 5.06
N SER A 30 14.80 -2.84 5.42
CA SER A 30 15.59 -3.63 4.47
C SER A 30 14.73 -4.33 3.41
N ASP A 31 13.46 -4.57 3.68
CA ASP A 31 12.50 -5.18 2.75
C ASP A 31 11.67 -4.15 1.97
N ALA A 32 11.98 -2.86 2.12
CA ALA A 32 11.19 -1.77 1.53
C ALA A 32 11.01 -1.90 0.01
N HIS A 33 11.98 -2.47 -0.71
CA HIS A 33 11.86 -2.69 -2.15
C HIS A 33 10.71 -3.63 -2.49
N ASN A 34 10.61 -4.79 -1.82
CA ASN A 34 9.53 -5.75 -2.07
C ASN A 34 8.17 -5.19 -1.64
N LEU A 35 8.13 -4.52 -0.48
CA LEU A 35 6.95 -3.83 0.01
C LEU A 35 6.47 -2.74 -0.95
N PHE A 36 7.39 -2.01 -1.59
CA PHE A 36 7.06 -0.99 -2.57
C PHE A 36 6.51 -1.60 -3.87
N GLU A 37 7.09 -2.71 -4.35
CA GLU A 37 6.56 -3.44 -5.50
C GLU A 37 5.15 -4.00 -5.26
N GLU A 38 4.88 -4.51 -4.05
CA GLU A 38 3.54 -4.93 -3.65
C GLU A 38 2.58 -3.73 -3.56
N PHE A 39 3.03 -2.62 -2.97
CA PHE A 39 2.28 -1.38 -2.86
C PHE A 39 1.88 -0.84 -4.25
N ILE A 40 2.81 -0.83 -5.22
CA ILE A 40 2.55 -0.40 -6.59
C ILE A 40 1.42 -1.23 -7.21
N LYS A 41 1.48 -2.56 -7.06
CA LYS A 41 0.47 -3.47 -7.59
C LYS A 41 -0.88 -3.29 -6.88
N THR A 42 -0.86 -3.21 -5.56
CA THR A 42 -2.05 -3.12 -4.70
C THR A 42 -2.83 -1.81 -4.90
N HIS A 43 -2.12 -0.71 -5.15
CA HIS A 43 -2.72 0.61 -5.32
C HIS A 43 -2.69 1.12 -6.76
N ASN A 44 -2.36 0.26 -7.72
CA ASN A 44 -2.25 0.56 -9.15
C ASN A 44 -1.46 1.84 -9.41
N ARG A 45 -0.30 1.99 -8.74
CA ARG A 45 0.55 3.17 -8.91
C ARG A 45 1.17 3.20 -10.30
N GLN A 46 1.22 4.41 -10.84
CA GLN A 46 1.89 4.71 -12.10
C GLN A 46 2.72 5.96 -11.87
N TYR A 47 3.99 5.88 -12.25
CA TYR A 47 4.94 6.99 -12.17
C TYR A 47 5.30 7.43 -13.57
N LYS A 48 5.60 8.72 -13.73
CA LYS A 48 5.90 9.31 -15.03
C LYS A 48 7.16 8.72 -15.66
N ASP A 49 8.19 8.53 -14.85
CA ASP A 49 9.50 8.04 -15.24
C ASP A 49 10.24 7.43 -14.04
N ASP A 50 11.44 6.91 -14.26
CA ASP A 50 12.23 6.26 -13.20
C ASP A 50 12.64 7.24 -12.10
N ALA A 51 12.83 8.52 -12.42
CA ALA A 51 13.20 9.53 -11.43
C ALA A 51 12.01 9.84 -10.50
N ASP A 52 10.80 9.95 -11.06
CA ASP A 52 9.55 10.07 -10.32
C ASP A 52 9.33 8.85 -9.40
N ARG A 53 9.52 7.64 -9.94
CA ARG A 53 9.44 6.40 -9.15
C ARG A 53 10.46 6.38 -8.01
N ASP A 54 11.70 6.82 -8.23
CA ASP A 54 12.74 6.88 -7.19
C ASP A 54 12.39 7.88 -6.06
N VAL A 55 11.82 9.04 -6.42
CA VAL A 55 11.34 10.02 -5.42
C VAL A 55 10.23 9.43 -4.56
N HIS A 56 9.25 8.77 -5.18
CA HIS A 56 8.16 8.11 -4.46
C HIS A 56 8.65 6.90 -3.63
N PHE A 57 9.64 6.15 -4.10
CA PHE A 57 10.25 5.07 -3.33
C PHE A 57 10.92 5.60 -2.05
N LYS A 58 11.66 6.71 -2.13
CA LYS A 58 12.26 7.36 -0.96
C LYS A 58 11.19 7.85 0.03
N ALA A 59 10.11 8.44 -0.48
CA ALA A 59 8.98 8.84 0.36
C ALA A 59 8.32 7.63 1.04
N PHE A 60 8.17 6.51 0.32
CA PHE A 60 7.65 5.27 0.86
C PHE A 60 8.51 4.72 2.01
N VAL A 61 9.83 4.64 1.83
CA VAL A 61 10.78 4.23 2.88
C VAL A 61 10.64 5.10 4.14
N ALA A 62 10.63 6.43 3.97
CA ALA A 62 10.46 7.36 5.09
C ALA A 62 9.11 7.17 5.82
N ASN A 63 8.05 6.86 5.08
CA ASN A 63 6.74 6.59 5.65
C ASN A 63 6.67 5.23 6.37
N LEU A 64 7.40 4.20 5.94
CA LEU A 64 7.52 2.93 6.68
C LEU A 64 8.13 3.16 8.07
N GLU A 65 9.25 3.88 8.14
CA GLU A 65 9.90 4.24 9.41
C GLU A 65 8.93 5.01 10.33
N LYS A 66 8.19 5.96 9.75
CA LYS A 66 7.19 6.73 10.47
C LYS A 66 6.04 5.86 10.99
N ILE A 67 5.56 4.91 10.19
CA ILE A 67 4.52 3.96 10.60
C ILE A 67 5.00 3.13 11.78
N ASN A 68 6.22 2.57 11.72
CA ASN A 68 6.80 1.80 12.82
C ASN A 68 6.86 2.61 14.10
N LYS A 69 7.42 3.82 14.03
CA LYS A 69 7.52 4.74 15.16
C LYS A 69 6.15 5.09 15.75
N LEU A 70 5.15 5.37 14.91
CA LEU A 70 3.80 5.69 15.38
C LEU A 70 3.12 4.49 16.02
N ASN A 71 3.34 3.28 15.48
CA ASN A 71 2.84 2.05 16.07
C ASN A 71 3.47 1.76 17.43
N GLU A 72 4.76 1.99 17.61
CA GLU A 72 5.43 1.87 18.91
C GLU A 72 4.89 2.89 19.93
N GLN A 73 4.67 4.13 19.50
CA GLN A 73 4.30 5.23 20.39
C GLN A 73 2.82 5.24 20.82
N ASN A 74 1.90 4.74 19.99
CA ASN A 74 0.47 4.97 20.18
C ASN A 74 -0.30 3.68 20.50
N PRO A 75 -0.47 3.24 21.75
CA PRO A 75 -1.11 1.96 22.10
C PRO A 75 -2.54 1.80 21.57
N SER A 76 -3.27 2.89 21.36
CA SER A 76 -4.67 2.92 20.94
C SER A 76 -4.90 3.03 19.43
N ALA A 77 -3.84 3.16 18.61
CA ALA A 77 -3.96 3.32 17.17
C ALA A 77 -3.00 2.38 16.43
N THR A 78 -3.46 1.88 15.30
CA THR A 78 -2.65 1.07 14.37
C THR A 78 -2.48 1.82 13.07
N TYR A 79 -1.24 1.98 12.67
CA TYR A 79 -0.78 2.58 11.42
C TYR A 79 -0.28 1.46 10.50
N GLY A 80 -0.43 1.67 9.20
CA GLY A 80 -0.04 0.68 8.19
C GLY A 80 0.10 1.33 6.81
N ILE A 81 0.70 0.58 5.89
CA ILE A 81 0.77 0.93 4.47
C ILE A 81 -0.66 1.11 3.96
N ASN A 82 -0.91 2.24 3.30
CA ASN A 82 -2.18 2.57 2.66
C ASN A 82 -1.90 3.33 1.36
N LYS A 83 -2.95 3.74 0.63
CA LYS A 83 -2.85 4.43 -0.67
C LYS A 83 -2.04 5.75 -0.68
N PHE A 84 -1.65 6.27 0.47
CA PHE A 84 -0.86 7.50 0.63
C PHE A 84 0.57 7.20 1.12
N ALA A 85 0.98 5.94 1.18
CA ALA A 85 2.25 5.54 1.79
C ALA A 85 3.49 6.05 1.02
N ASP A 86 3.39 6.36 -0.27
CA ASP A 86 4.47 6.94 -1.08
C ASP A 86 4.32 8.45 -1.31
N PHE A 87 3.41 9.12 -0.59
CA PHE A 87 3.20 10.56 -0.78
C PHE A 87 4.45 11.35 -0.40
N THR A 88 4.89 12.18 -1.35
CA THR A 88 5.93 13.18 -1.15
C THR A 88 5.39 14.35 -0.31
N GLU A 89 6.28 15.23 0.14
CA GLU A 89 5.84 16.45 0.83
C GLU A 89 5.05 17.38 -0.11
N GLU A 90 5.37 17.37 -1.40
CA GLU A 90 4.64 18.07 -2.44
C GLU A 90 3.21 17.51 -2.59
N ASP A 91 3.05 16.18 -2.66
CA ASP A 91 1.72 15.53 -2.71
C ASP A 91 0.87 15.88 -1.48
N ARG A 92 1.50 15.90 -0.30
CA ARG A 92 0.82 16.27 0.94
C ARG A 92 0.38 17.73 0.95
N LYS A 93 1.15 18.65 0.36
CA LYS A 93 0.74 20.07 0.22
C LYS A 93 -0.46 20.24 -0.70
N GLN A 94 -0.62 19.35 -1.69
CA GLN A 94 -1.79 19.34 -2.58
C GLN A 94 -3.03 18.69 -1.95
N MET A 95 -2.91 18.07 -0.76
CA MET A 95 -4.07 17.62 -0.01
C MET A 95 -4.81 18.83 0.56
N PHE A 96 -5.78 19.35 -0.20
CA PHE A 96 -6.68 20.40 0.26
C PHE A 96 -7.64 19.83 1.32
N GLY A 97 -7.28 20.00 2.59
CA GLY A 97 -8.19 19.83 3.70
C GLY A 97 -9.16 21.02 3.83
N LEU A 98 -9.60 21.31 5.05
CA LEU A 98 -10.39 22.51 5.33
C LEU A 98 -9.53 23.78 5.08
N ASN A 99 -9.81 24.47 3.98
CA ASN A 99 -9.29 25.81 3.74
C ASN A 99 -10.11 26.80 4.56
N ARG A 100 -9.64 27.14 5.76
CA ARG A 100 -10.21 28.25 6.56
C ARG A 100 -9.80 29.57 5.92
N ALA A 101 -10.36 29.88 4.76
CA ALA A 101 -10.42 31.27 4.33
C ALA A 101 -11.13 32.04 5.45
N LYS A 102 -10.40 33.03 6.00
CA LYS A 102 -10.73 33.81 7.21
C LYS A 102 -12.25 34.03 7.36
N GLN A 103 -12.80 33.57 8.49
CA GLN A 103 -14.00 34.18 9.08
C GLN A 103 -13.65 35.59 9.57
#